data_AF-A2EZL6-F1
#
_entry.id   AF-A2EZL6-F1
#
_cell.length_a   1.000
_cell.length_b   1.000
_cell.length_c   1.000
_cell.angle_alpha   90.00
_cell.angle_beta   90.00
_cell.angle_gamma   90.00
#
_symmetry.space_group_name_H-M   'P 1'
#
loop_
_entity.id
_entity.type
_entity.pdbx_description
1 polymer ?
#
loop_
_entity_poly.entity_id
_entity_poly.type
_entity_poly.pdbx_seq_one_letter_code
_entity_poly.pdbx_strand_id
1 'polypeptide(L)'
;MSNQNIRPDKYNELRSANKYYIDSYAALYQLKTENEEDLSSIYKMIKAELIDSKKYCPQYLIKDIFNIIPYNNRYTKSYLKLVKLITDD
;
A
#
# COMPACT_ATOMS: atom_id res chain seq x y z
N MET A 1 -4.20 35.13 -4.19
CA MET A 1 -4.43 33.90 -3.41
C MET A 1 -5.91 33.54 -3.53
N SER A 2 -6.24 32.45 -4.22
CA SER A 2 -7.61 31.96 -4.32
C SER A 2 -8.06 31.45 -2.95
N ASN A 3 -9.03 32.12 -2.33
CA ASN A 3 -9.81 31.58 -1.20
C ASN A 3 -10.65 30.42 -1.73
N GLN A 4 -10.02 29.25 -1.86
CA GLN A 4 -10.76 28.02 -2.09
C GLN A 4 -11.42 27.65 -0.76
N ASN A 5 -12.75 27.66 -0.77
CA ASN A 5 -13.58 27.08 0.29
C ASN A 5 -13.30 25.57 0.34
N ILE A 6 -12.18 25.17 0.96
CA ILE A 6 -11.88 23.77 1.25
C ILE A 6 -12.90 23.38 2.34
N ARG A 7 -14.03 22.81 1.93
CA ARG A 7 -14.99 22.20 2.86
C ARG A 7 -14.33 20.94 3.43
N PRO A 8 -13.92 20.93 4.71
CA PRO A 8 -13.21 19.79 5.31
C PRO A 8 -14.04 18.51 5.21
N ASP A 9 -15.37 18.64 5.26
CA ASP A 9 -16.33 17.54 5.21
C ASP A 9 -16.19 16.70 3.94
N LYS A 10 -16.07 17.33 2.76
CA LYS A 10 -15.92 16.60 1.48
C LYS A 10 -14.58 15.87 1.37
N TYR A 11 -13.51 16.47 1.90
CA TYR A 11 -12.20 15.83 1.95
C TYR A 11 -12.22 14.60 2.86
N ASN A 12 -12.83 14.73 4.04
CA ASN A 12 -12.93 13.64 5.01
C ASN A 12 -13.75 12.46 4.47
N GLU A 13 -14.86 12.75 3.77
CA GLU A 13 -15.66 11.72 3.08
C GLU A 13 -14.84 10.98 2.03
N LEU A 14 -14.17 11.71 1.12
CA LEU A 14 -13.37 11.12 0.06
C LEU A 14 -12.18 10.30 0.60
N ARG A 15 -11.51 10.81 1.63
CA ARG A 15 -10.41 10.12 2.31
C ARG A 15 -10.90 8.84 2.97
N SER A 16 -12.06 8.89 3.63
CA SER A 16 -12.64 7.72 4.30
C SER A 16 -13.04 6.64 3.29
N ALA A 17 -13.64 7.03 2.16
CA ALA A 17 -13.99 6.11 1.08
C ALA A 17 -12.75 5.41 0.46
N ASN A 18 -11.61 6.11 0.42
CA ASN A 18 -10.34 5.60 -0.12
C ASN A 18 -9.34 5.16 0.97
N LYS A 19 -9.79 5.03 2.21
CA LYS A 19 -8.92 4.72 3.35
C LYS A 19 -8.09 3.46 3.13
N TYR A 20 -8.73 2.41 2.61
CA TYR A 20 -8.07 1.13 2.30
C TYR A 20 -6.84 1.30 1.39
N TYR A 21 -6.96 2.15 0.35
CA TYR A 21 -5.88 2.43 -0.58
C TYR A 21 -4.79 3.27 0.08
N ILE A 22 -5.19 4.33 0.79
CA ILE A 22 -4.27 5.26 1.45
C ILE A 22 -3.44 4.53 2.51
N ASP A 23 -4.08 3.74 3.37
CA ASP A 23 -3.42 3.04 4.47
C ASP A 23 -2.49 1.93 3.94
N SER A 24 -2.91 1.20 2.90
CA SER A 24 -2.07 0.17 2.26
C SER A 24 -0.80 0.77 1.65
N TYR A 25 -0.94 1.87 0.90
CA TYR A 25 0.22 2.54 0.29
C TYR A 25 1.09 3.24 1.33
N ALA A 26 0.51 3.81 2.38
CA ALA A 26 1.27 4.36 3.49
C ALA A 26 2.16 3.28 4.13
N ALA A 27 1.63 2.07 4.35
CA ALA A 27 2.39 0.95 4.88
C ALA A 27 3.51 0.48 3.93
N LEU A 28 3.25 0.43 2.62
CA LEU A 28 4.28 0.11 1.62
C LEU A 28 5.42 1.14 1.63
N TYR A 29 5.11 2.43 1.57
CA TYR A 29 6.13 3.48 1.57
C TYR A 29 6.90 3.57 2.91
N GLN A 30 6.24 3.26 4.02
CA GLN A 30 6.84 3.27 5.37
C GLN A 30 7.48 1.94 5.77
N LEU A 31 7.55 0.97 4.87
CA LEU A 31 8.14 -0.34 5.15
C LEU A 31 9.60 -0.16 5.61
N LYS A 32 9.88 -0.67 6.81
CA LYS A 32 11.18 -0.48 7.48
C LYS A 32 11.70 -1.72 8.20
N THR A 33 11.20 -2.88 7.80
CA THR A 33 11.49 -4.17 8.45
C THR A 33 11.96 -5.19 7.41
N GLU A 34 12.86 -6.07 7.86
CA GLU A 34 13.28 -7.29 7.16
C GLU A 34 12.81 -8.55 7.89
N ASN A 35 12.15 -8.39 9.05
CA ASN A 35 11.59 -9.49 9.83
C ASN A 35 10.43 -10.12 9.07
N GLU A 36 10.45 -11.44 8.94
CA GLU A 36 9.46 -12.19 8.18
C GLU A 36 8.06 -12.16 8.80
N GLU A 37 7.95 -12.11 10.13
CA GLU A 37 6.68 -12.03 10.84
C GLU A 37 6.00 -10.67 10.63
N ASP A 38 6.77 -9.58 10.73
CA ASP A 38 6.29 -8.24 10.44
C ASP A 38 5.87 -8.14 8.97
N LEU A 39 6.68 -8.69 8.05
CA LEU A 39 6.40 -8.67 6.63
C LEU A 39 5.14 -9.47 6.28
N SER A 40 4.95 -10.63 6.91
CA SER A 40 3.74 -11.45 6.80
C SER A 40 2.50 -10.68 7.27
N SER A 41 2.65 -9.89 8.34
CA SER A 41 1.56 -9.06 8.87
C SER A 41 1.19 -7.92 7.90
N ILE A 42 2.19 -7.25 7.32
CA ILE A 42 1.99 -6.23 6.28
C ILE A 42 1.31 -6.85 5.04
N TYR A 43 1.77 -8.02 4.61
CA TYR A 43 1.19 -8.75 3.49
C TYR A 43 -0.29 -9.09 3.73
N LYS A 44 -0.63 -9.66 4.89
CA LYS A 44 -2.01 -10.02 5.23
C LYS A 44 -2.94 -8.81 5.22
N MET A 45 -2.47 -7.67 5.75
CA MET A 45 -3.23 -6.42 5.71
C MET A 45 -3.47 -5.95 4.27
N ILE A 46 -2.43 -5.90 3.45
CA ILE A 46 -2.52 -5.51 2.03
C ILE A 46 -3.44 -6.45 1.25
N LYS A 47 -3.32 -7.76 1.47
CA LYS A 47 -4.14 -8.77 0.82
C LYS A 47 -5.61 -8.57 1.16
N ALA A 48 -5.96 -8.43 2.45
CA ALA A 48 -7.33 -8.22 2.89
C ALA A 48 -7.93 -6.91 2.32
N GLU A 49 -7.18 -5.82 2.37
CA GLU A 49 -7.67 -4.49 1.99
C GLU A 49 -7.75 -4.26 0.47
N LEU A 50 -6.81 -4.81 -0.30
CA LEU A 50 -6.70 -4.55 -1.75
C LEU A 50 -7.12 -5.73 -2.63
N ILE A 51 -6.68 -6.94 -2.30
CA ILE A 51 -6.86 -8.12 -3.16
C ILE A 51 -8.19 -8.80 -2.88
N ASP A 52 -8.42 -9.21 -1.63
CA ASP A 52 -9.62 -9.95 -1.22
C ASP A 52 -10.89 -9.09 -1.33
N SER A 53 -10.75 -7.78 -1.10
CA SER A 53 -11.82 -6.81 -1.32
C SER A 53 -12.19 -6.60 -2.79
N LYS A 54 -11.43 -7.20 -3.73
CA LYS A 54 -11.56 -7.07 -5.19
C LYS A 54 -11.47 -5.63 -5.70
N LYS A 55 -10.89 -4.73 -4.90
CA LYS A 55 -10.72 -3.32 -5.25
C LYS A 55 -9.49 -3.08 -6.12
N TYR A 56 -8.51 -3.98 -6.07
CA TYR A 56 -7.25 -3.81 -6.79
C TYR A 56 -6.74 -5.11 -7.41
N CYS A 57 -6.24 -5.05 -8.64
CA CYS A 57 -5.64 -6.21 -9.30
C CYS A 57 -4.23 -6.46 -8.75
N PRO A 58 -3.87 -7.70 -8.37
CA PRO A 58 -2.53 -8.05 -7.90
C PRO A 58 -1.40 -7.62 -8.86
N GLN A 59 -1.66 -7.68 -10.17
CA GLN A 59 -0.67 -7.29 -11.19
C GLN A 59 -0.27 -5.81 -11.10
N TYR A 60 -1.23 -4.93 -10.80
CA TYR A 60 -0.93 -3.52 -10.59
C TYR A 60 -0.14 -3.33 -9.29
N LEU A 61 -0.54 -4.01 -8.21
CA LEU A 61 0.18 -3.94 -6.93
C LEU A 61 1.65 -4.34 -7.06
N ILE A 62 1.94 -5.41 -7.81
CA ILE A 62 3.31 -5.84 -8.09
C ILE A 62 4.09 -4.73 -8.82
N LYS A 63 3.50 -4.13 -9.86
CA LYS A 63 4.10 -3.02 -10.61
C LYS A 63 4.38 -1.82 -9.69
N ASP A 64 3.45 -1.51 -8.80
CA ASP A 64 3.59 -0.38 -7.88
C ASP A 64 4.68 -0.63 -6.84
N ILE A 65 4.79 -1.86 -6.31
CA ILE A 65 5.90 -2.24 -5.44
C ILE A 65 7.25 -2.05 -6.15
N PHE A 66 7.36 -2.46 -7.41
CA PHE A 66 8.59 -2.22 -8.19
C PHE A 66 8.90 -0.73 -8.38
N ASN A 67 7.88 0.10 -8.55
CA ASN A 67 8.05 1.55 -8.63
C ASN A 67 8.41 2.20 -7.28
N ILE A 68 8.11 1.56 -6.15
CA ILE A 68 8.44 2.04 -4.79
C ILE A 68 9.90 1.75 -4.42
N ILE A 69 10.45 0.61 -4.85
CA ILE A 69 11.80 0.16 -4.50
C ILE A 69 12.88 1.26 -4.65
N PRO A 70 12.94 2.05 -5.75
CA PRO A 70 13.94 3.11 -5.90
C PRO A 70 13.92 4.16 -4.77
N TYR A 71 12.77 4.39 -4.14
CA TYR A 71 12.58 5.40 -3.11
C TYR A 71 12.83 4.89 -1.69
N ASN A 72 12.91 3.56 -1.50
CA ASN A 72 13.16 2.93 -0.20
C ASN A 72 14.04 1.67 -0.36
N ASN A 73 15.13 1.83 -1.12
CA ASN A 73 15.97 0.75 -1.63
C ASN A 73 16.66 -0.10 -0.55
N ARG A 74 16.83 0.41 0.66
CA ARG A 74 17.36 -0.33 1.81
C ARG A 74 16.59 -1.64 2.01
N TYR A 75 15.27 -1.62 1.81
CA TYR A 75 14.40 -2.77 2.05
C TYR A 75 14.00 -3.52 0.78
N THR A 76 14.80 -3.42 -0.29
CA THR A 76 14.53 -4.11 -1.57
C THR A 76 14.22 -5.60 -1.39
N LYS A 77 14.96 -6.30 -0.51
CA LYS A 77 14.71 -7.72 -0.23
C LYS A 77 13.30 -7.97 0.34
N SER A 78 12.84 -7.12 1.24
CA SER A 78 11.48 -7.19 1.81
C SER A 78 10.41 -6.96 0.75
N TYR A 79 10.61 -5.98 -0.14
CA TYR A 79 9.69 -5.76 -1.26
C TYR A 79 9.64 -6.95 -2.22
N LEU A 80 10.77 -7.57 -2.55
CA LEU A 80 10.80 -8.77 -3.39
C LEU A 80 10.11 -9.96 -2.72
N LYS A 81 10.26 -10.12 -1.40
CA LYS A 81 9.50 -11.11 -0.62
C LYS A 81 8.00 -10.84 -0.68
N LEU A 82 7.55 -9.58 -0.55
CA LEU A 82 6.14 -9.23 -0.70
C LEU A 82 5.61 -9.57 -2.10
N VAL A 83 6.35 -9.21 -3.16
CA VAL A 83 5.97 -9.55 -4.54
C VAL A 83 5.83 -11.06 -4.71
N LYS A 84 6.76 -11.84 -4.16
CA LYS A 84 6.68 -13.31 -4.17
C LYS A 84 5.40 -13.81 -3.50
N LEU A 85 5.09 -13.33 -2.29
CA LEU A 85 3.85 -13.71 -1.57
C LEU A 85 2.57 -13.34 -2.34
N ILE A 86 2.58 -12.24 -3.10
CA ILE A 86 1.43 -11.83 -3.92
C ILE A 86 1.31 -12.70 -5.18
N THR A 87 2.41 -13.25 -5.69
CA THR A 87 2.44 -14.05 -6.92
C THR A 87 2.18 -15.53 -6.66
N ASP A 88 2.59 -16.03 -5.49
CA ASP A 88 2.40 -17.43 -5.08
C ASP A 88 0.94 -17.71 -4.65
N ASP A 89 0.18 -16.67 -4.30
CA ASP A 89 -1.24 -16.72 -3.92
C ASP A 89 -2.19 -16.58 -5.12
#